data_AF-A0A0C9MCC3-F1
#
_entry.id   AF-A0A0C9MCC3-F1
#
_cell.length_a   1.000
_cell.length_b   1.000
_cell.length_c   1.000
_cell.angle_alpha   90.00
_cell.angle_beta   90.00
_cell.angle_gamma   90.00
#
_symmetry.space_group_name_H-M   'P 1'
#
loop_
_entity.id
_entity.type
_entity.pdbx_description
1 polymer ?
#
loop_
_entity_poly.entity_id
_entity_poly.type
_entity_poly.pdbx_seq_one_letter_code
_entity_poly.pdbx_strand_id
1 'polypeptide(L)'
;MSDSHESHVIGGHKAAISNPNVSVEAKLHSKEVLEKEFEGGHIAKDEHEKDPKHVEAGLKGTLKNPNVSFEAKKEAEARLEEEFKQ
;
A
#
# COMPACT_ATOMS: atom_id res chain seq x y z
N MET A 1 4.20 17.41 2.68
CA MET A 1 5.23 16.76 1.81
C MET A 1 6.30 16.10 2.68
N SER A 2 5.92 15.39 3.75
CA SER A 2 6.87 14.85 4.74
C SER A 2 6.75 13.33 4.88
N ASP A 3 5.55 12.78 4.74
CA ASP A 3 5.25 11.35 4.98
C ASP A 3 5.83 10.38 3.95
N SER A 4 6.01 10.84 2.71
CA SER A 4 6.64 10.02 1.67
C SER A 4 8.09 9.72 2.01
N HIS A 5 8.82 10.65 2.65
CA HIS A 5 10.22 10.41 2.97
C HIS A 5 10.37 9.31 4.03
N GLU A 6 9.56 9.40 5.09
CA GLU A 6 9.54 8.44 6.20
C GLU A 6 9.22 7.02 5.73
N SER A 7 8.24 6.88 4.83
CA SER A 7 7.88 5.57 4.27
C SER A 7 9.03 4.89 3.52
N HIS A 8 9.80 5.67 2.75
CA HIS A 8 10.97 5.14 2.04
C HIS A 8 12.11 4.80 3.01
N VAL A 9 12.31 5.61 4.06
CA VAL A 9 13.32 5.37 5.09
C VAL A 9 13.02 4.07 5.86
N ILE A 10 11.78 3.89 6.31
CA ILE A 10 11.33 2.65 6.97
C ILE A 10 11.52 1.44 6.06
N GLY A 11 11.12 1.56 4.79
CA GLY A 11 11.30 0.51 3.79
C GLY A 11 12.78 0.13 3.61
N GLY A 12 13.67 1.12 3.57
CA GLY A 12 15.11 0.95 3.48
C GLY A 12 15.70 0.20 4.67
N HIS A 13 15.37 0.61 5.89
CA HIS A 13 15.82 -0.07 7.11
C HIS A 13 15.30 -1.52 7.19
N LYS A 14 14.04 -1.75 6.80
CA LYS A 14 13.46 -3.09 6.76
C LYS A 14 14.17 -3.98 5.73
N ALA A 15 14.52 -3.43 4.57
CA ALA A 15 15.31 -4.14 3.57
C ALA A 15 16.72 -4.47 4.09
N ALA A 16 17.37 -3.54 4.79
CA ALA A 16 18.68 -3.78 5.39
C ALA A 16 18.68 -4.93 6.41
N ILE A 17 17.63 -5.04 7.23
CA ILE A 17 17.46 -6.14 8.20
C ILE A 17 17.34 -7.50 7.50
N SER A 18 16.57 -7.55 6.40
CA SER A 18 16.33 -8.80 5.66
C SER A 18 17.50 -9.21 4.75
N ASN A 19 18.34 -8.26 4.33
CA ASN A 19 19.42 -8.51 3.38
C ASN A 19 20.54 -9.37 4.03
N PRO A 20 20.86 -10.57 3.50
CA PRO A 20 21.92 -11.42 4.05
C PRO A 20 23.33 -10.82 3.92
N ASN A 21 23.54 -9.87 3.00
CA ASN A 21 24.84 -9.22 2.78
C ASN A 21 25.11 -8.05 3.74
N VAL A 22 24.17 -7.72 4.61
CA VAL A 22 24.31 -6.63 5.59
C VAL A 22 24.88 -7.19 6.90
N SER A 23 25.81 -6.46 7.52
CA SER A 23 26.42 -6.86 8.79
C SER A 23 25.39 -6.91 9.92
N VAL A 24 25.63 -7.77 10.92
CA VAL A 24 24.74 -7.92 12.08
C VAL A 24 24.54 -6.60 12.82
N GLU A 25 25.62 -5.83 12.99
CA GLU A 25 25.59 -4.51 13.62
C GLU A 25 24.68 -3.53 12.88
N ALA A 26 24.78 -3.48 11.54
CA ALA A 26 23.94 -2.60 10.72
C ALA A 26 22.46 -3.01 10.76
N LYS A 27 22.16 -4.30 10.90
CA LYS A 27 20.78 -4.80 11.10
C LYS A 27 20.23 -4.40 12.45
N LEU A 28 21.02 -4.54 13.52
CA LEU A 28 20.62 -4.13 14.86
C LEU A 28 20.33 -2.63 14.91
N HIS A 29 21.23 -1.81 14.33
CA HIS A 29 21.02 -0.38 14.24
C HIS A 29 19.76 -0.02 13.45
N SER A 30 19.55 -0.64 12.29
CA SER A 30 18.33 -0.43 11.49
C SER A 30 17.06 -0.83 12.25
N LYS A 31 17.11 -1.88 13.07
CA LYS A 31 15.99 -2.30 13.91
C LYS A 31 15.72 -1.29 15.03
N GLU A 32 16.76 -0.80 15.67
CA GLU A 32 16.65 0.19 16.75
C GLU A 32 16.08 1.52 16.25
N VAL A 33 16.51 1.99 15.08
CA VAL A 33 15.96 3.20 14.43
C VAL A 33 14.48 3.01 14.11
N LEU A 34 14.10 1.86 13.53
CA LEU A 34 12.69 1.55 13.26
C LEU A 34 11.83 1.54 14.53
N GLU A 35 12.36 1.03 15.63
CA GLU A 35 11.64 0.92 16.90
C GLU A 35 11.53 2.26 17.63
N LYS A 36 12.60 3.06 17.64
CA LYS A 36 12.64 4.36 18.34
C LYS A 36 11.95 5.48 17.57
N GLU A 37 12.14 5.55 16.25
CA GLU A 37 11.71 6.70 15.45
C GLU A 37 10.42 6.42 14.65
N PHE A 38 10.11 5.16 14.36
CA PHE A 38 9.02 4.79 13.45
C PHE A 38 8.03 3.78 14.03
N GLU A 39 7.93 3.68 15.36
CA GLU A 39 7.01 2.77 16.09
C GLU A 39 7.05 1.31 15.57
N GLY A 40 8.24 0.81 15.26
CA GLY A 40 8.43 -0.54 14.71
C GLY A 40 8.17 -0.64 13.20
N GLY A 41 8.27 0.47 12.48
CA GLY A 41 8.01 0.55 11.04
C GLY A 41 6.52 0.54 10.70
N HIS A 42 5.67 0.91 11.65
CA HIS A 42 4.26 1.15 11.42
C HIS A 42 4.07 2.60 10.99
N ILE A 43 4.43 2.89 9.73
CA ILE A 43 3.80 4.01 9.05
C ILE A 43 2.31 3.73 9.04
N ALA A 44 1.53 4.60 9.68
CA ALA A 44 0.15 4.79 9.28
C ALA A 44 0.21 5.02 7.77
N LYS A 45 -0.09 3.97 6.99
CA LYS A 45 -0.37 4.17 5.59
C LYS A 45 -1.54 5.11 5.66
N ASP A 46 -1.30 6.39 5.33
CA ASP A 46 -2.38 7.31 5.05
C ASP A 46 -3.41 6.47 4.30
N GLU A 47 -4.59 6.34 4.89
CA GLU A 47 -5.79 6.19 4.10
C GLU A 47 -5.79 7.39 3.17
N HIS A 48 -5.00 7.32 2.09
CA HIS A 48 -5.19 8.15 0.94
C HIS A 48 -6.61 7.83 0.57
N GLU A 49 -7.48 8.76 0.96
CA GLU A 49 -8.87 8.83 0.58
C GLU A 49 -8.85 8.69 -0.94
N LYS A 50 -9.07 7.46 -1.42
CA LYS A 50 -8.86 7.15 -2.82
C LYS A 50 -9.84 8.02 -3.56
N ASP A 51 -9.35 8.86 -4.46
CA ASP A 51 -10.25 9.68 -5.25
C ASP A 51 -11.36 8.78 -5.81
N PRO A 52 -12.64 9.10 -5.59
CA PRO A 52 -13.74 8.25 -6.05
C PRO A 52 -13.62 7.93 -7.55
N LYS A 53 -13.11 8.87 -8.34
CA LYS A 53 -12.82 8.70 -9.77
C LYS A 53 -11.80 7.59 -10.08
N HIS A 54 -10.78 7.41 -9.23
CA HIS A 54 -9.80 6.33 -9.38
C HIS A 54 -10.41 4.96 -9.02
N VAL A 55 -11.28 4.92 -7.99
CA VAL A 55 -12.03 3.72 -7.62
C VAL A 55 -12.96 3.31 -8.76
N GLU A 56 -13.75 4.25 -9.29
CA GLU A 56 -14.63 4.03 -10.43
C GLU A 56 -13.87 3.50 -11.66
N ALA A 57 -12.72 4.10 -11.98
CA ALA A 57 -11.86 3.66 -13.08
C ALA A 57 -11.36 2.22 -12.89
N GLY A 58 -10.96 1.86 -11.66
CA GLY A 58 -10.55 0.51 -11.30
C GLY A 58 -11.69 -0.51 -11.49
N LEU A 59 -12.88 -0.20 -10.99
CA LEU A 59 -14.07 -1.04 -11.15
C LEU A 59 -14.44 -1.24 -12.64
N LYS A 60 -14.43 -0.16 -13.44
CA LYS A 60 -14.62 -0.26 -14.91
C LYS A 60 -13.54 -1.11 -15.58
N GLY A 61 -12.31 -1.06 -15.10
CA GLY A 61 -11.20 -1.89 -15.57
C GLY A 61 -11.49 -3.38 -15.36
N THR A 62 -11.99 -3.74 -14.17
CA THR A 62 -12.41 -5.10 -13.83
C THR A 62 -13.48 -5.65 -14.78
N LEU A 63 -14.48 -4.81 -15.13
CA LEU A 63 -15.54 -5.20 -16.08
C LEU A 63 -15.01 -5.50 -17.48
N LYS A 64 -14.05 -4.69 -17.96
CA LYS A 64 -13.45 -4.82 -19.30
C LYS A 64 -12.42 -5.94 -19.41
N ASN A 65 -11.82 -6.37 -18.29
CA ASN A 65 -10.76 -7.35 -18.31
C ASN A 65 -11.32 -8.77 -18.60
N PRO A 66 -10.91 -9.44 -19.69
CA PRO A 66 -11.38 -10.79 -20.01
C PRO A 66 -10.87 -11.86 -19.02
N ASN A 67 -9.79 -11.59 -18.29
CA ASN A 67 -9.19 -12.52 -17.32
C ASN A 67 -9.84 -12.47 -15.93
N VAL A 68 -10.91 -11.70 -15.76
CA VAL A 68 -11.65 -11.60 -14.49
C VAL A 68 -12.87 -12.51 -14.53
N SER A 69 -13.16 -13.16 -13.39
CA SER A 69 -14.33 -14.04 -13.25
C SER A 69 -15.65 -13.27 -13.37
N PHE A 70 -16.70 -13.97 -13.76
CA PHE A 70 -18.04 -13.39 -13.87
C PHE A 70 -18.54 -12.81 -12.54
N GLU A 71 -18.29 -13.50 -11.43
CA GLU A 71 -18.67 -13.05 -10.09
C GLU A 71 -17.99 -11.72 -9.71
N ALA A 72 -16.67 -11.62 -9.95
CA ALA A 72 -15.92 -10.40 -9.65
C ALA A 72 -16.35 -9.22 -10.55
N LYS A 73 -16.78 -9.49 -11.79
CA LYS A 73 -17.39 -8.47 -12.65
C LYS A 73 -18.72 -8.00 -12.10
N LYS A 74 -19.61 -8.92 -11.73
CA LYS A 74 -20.92 -8.58 -11.18
C LYS A 74 -20.80 -7.76 -9.89
N GLU A 75 -19.86 -8.11 -9.01
CA GLU A 75 -19.58 -7.31 -7.81
C GLU A 75 -19.05 -5.93 -8.15
N ALA A 76 -18.10 -5.83 -9.09
CA ALA A 76 -17.56 -4.53 -9.52
C ALA A 76 -18.62 -3.63 -10.15
N GLU A 77 -19.57 -4.21 -10.90
CA GLU A 77 -20.72 -3.50 -11.47
C GLU A 77 -21.66 -2.98 -10.38
N ALA A 78 -22.02 -3.84 -9.41
CA ALA A 78 -22.89 -3.46 -8.31
C ALA A 78 -22.31 -2.31 -7.48
N ARG A 79 -21.02 -2.38 -7.13
CA ARG A 79 -20.34 -1.29 -6.40
C ARG A 79 -20.28 0.01 -7.20
N LEU A 80 -20.07 -0.10 -8.52
CA LEU A 80 -20.03 1.07 -9.39
C LEU A 80 -21.41 1.76 -9.45
N GLU A 81 -22.48 0.97 -9.52
CA GLU A 81 -23.84 1.47 -9.50
C GLU A 81 -24.21 2.08 -8.13
N GLU A 82 -23.84 1.44 -7.02
CA GLU A 82 -24.13 1.94 -5.67
C GLU A 82 -23.37 3.23 -5.32
N GLU A 83 -22.08 3.32 -5.68
CA GLU A 83 -21.24 4.45 -5.27
C GLU A 83 -21.30 5.65 -6.24
N PHE A 84 -21.60 5.44 -7.54
CA PHE A 84 -21.45 6.48 -8.58
C PHE A 84 -22.71 6.82 -9.37
N LYS A 85 -23.82 6.09 -9.19
CA LYS A 85 -25.08 6.38 -9.87
C LYS A 85 -26.00 7.19 -8.95
N GLN A 86 -26.04 8.50 -9.13
CA GLN A 86 -27.09 9.38 -8.57
C GLN A 86 -28.29 9.49 -9.51
#